data_AF-A0AA35VYZ6-F1
#
_entry.id   AF-A0AA35VYZ6-F1
#
_cell.length_a   1.000
_cell.length_b   1.000
_cell.length_c   1.000
_cell.angle_alpha   90.00
_cell.angle_beta   90.00
_cell.angle_gamma   90.00
#
_symmetry.space_group_name_H-M   'P 1'
#
loop_
_entity.id
_entity.type
_entity.pdbx_description
1 polymer ?
#
loop_
_entity_poly.entity_id
_entity_poly.type
_entity_poly.pdbx_seq_one_letter_code
_entity_poly.pdbx_strand_id
1 'polypeptide(L)'
;MGDCSDKVFNDPVHGHIELHPLMVRFIDTPQFQRLRYIKQLGGVYYVFPGASHNRFEHSIGVGYLAGQMVESLKSKQPELQIDDKDVLCVKLAGLCHDLGHGPFSHLFQKVVKEVVEDDWSHEEQSIKMFDHLIADNKLKEHMEDNHLGEEDEKFIKALIRGLKTGKVATVEEHGRDQSKRFLFEIVANKRNEIDVDKFDYFARDCHHLGIPNSLTSGDT
;
A
#
# COMPACT_ATOMS: atom_id res chain seq x y z
N MET A 1 1.60 -28.71 4.49
CA MET A 1 0.23 -28.17 4.41
C MET A 1 0.19 -26.97 5.34
N GLY A 2 0.57 -25.80 4.83
CA GLY A 2 0.48 -24.55 5.57
C GLY A 2 -0.95 -24.04 5.51
N ASP A 3 -1.42 -23.52 6.63
CA ASP A 3 -2.79 -23.03 6.84
C ASP A 3 -3.25 -22.14 5.69
N CYS A 4 -4.41 -22.47 5.12
CA CYS A 4 -4.99 -21.85 3.92
C CYS A 4 -6.14 -20.88 4.28
N SER A 5 -6.22 -20.46 5.54
CA SER A 5 -7.21 -19.49 6.01
C SER A 5 -6.63 -18.08 6.01
N ASP A 6 -7.50 -17.11 5.73
CA ASP A 6 -7.18 -15.69 5.92
C ASP A 6 -6.76 -15.43 7.37
N LYS A 7 -5.79 -14.53 7.55
CA LYS A 7 -5.33 -14.11 8.88
C LYS A 7 -6.05 -12.84 9.28
N VAL A 8 -6.65 -12.87 10.47
CA VAL A 8 -7.34 -11.70 11.03
C VAL A 8 -6.35 -10.85 11.84
N PHE A 9 -6.29 -9.56 11.52
CA PHE A 9 -5.61 -8.53 12.31
C PHE A 9 -6.65 -7.67 13.01
N ASN A 10 -6.40 -7.30 14.27
CA ASN A 10 -7.22 -6.30 14.95
C ASN A 10 -6.51 -4.94 14.86
N ASP A 11 -7.08 -4.04 14.07
CA ASP A 11 -6.57 -2.69 13.85
C ASP A 11 -7.47 -1.67 14.59
N PRO A 12 -6.91 -0.70 15.32
CA PRO A 12 -7.70 0.25 16.10
C PRO A 12 -8.50 1.26 15.25
N VAL A 13 -8.17 1.39 13.96
CA VAL A 13 -8.85 2.30 13.03
C VAL A 13 -9.94 1.56 12.25
N HIS A 14 -9.62 0.35 11.75
CA HIS A 14 -10.49 -0.39 10.84
C HIS A 14 -11.18 -1.62 11.46
N GLY A 15 -10.91 -1.93 12.73
CA GLY A 15 -11.43 -3.12 13.39
C GLY A 15 -10.78 -4.40 12.90
N HIS A 16 -11.59 -5.43 12.61
CA HIS A 16 -11.08 -6.71 12.12
C HIS A 16 -10.76 -6.64 10.62
N ILE A 17 -9.48 -6.80 10.30
CA ILE A 17 -8.96 -6.86 8.93
C ILE A 17 -8.63 -8.31 8.59
N GLU A 18 -9.28 -8.85 7.57
CA GLU A 18 -8.95 -10.16 6.99
C GLU A 18 -7.94 -9.99 5.87
N LEU A 19 -6.80 -10.67 5.97
CA LEU A 19 -5.74 -10.62 4.96
C LEU A 19 -5.51 -11.98 4.30
N HIS A 20 -5.46 -11.93 2.98
CA HIS A 20 -5.16 -13.06 2.12
C HIS A 20 -3.80 -13.69 2.48
N PRO A 21 -3.64 -15.04 2.46
CA PRO A 21 -2.41 -15.71 2.88
C PRO A 21 -1.15 -15.21 2.16
N LEU A 22 -1.25 -14.86 0.88
CA LEU A 22 -0.13 -14.27 0.14
C LEU A 22 0.31 -12.93 0.76
N MET A 23 -0.62 -12.05 1.14
CA MET A 23 -0.29 -10.77 1.79
C MET A 23 0.40 -11.01 3.13
N VAL A 24 -0.03 -12.01 3.89
CA VAL A 24 0.62 -12.40 5.15
C VAL A 24 2.07 -12.81 4.91
N ARG A 25 2.37 -13.54 3.81
CA ARG A 25 3.75 -13.89 3.44
C ARG A 25 4.60 -12.66 3.13
N PHE A 26 4.05 -11.62 2.51
CA PHE A 26 4.76 -10.35 2.31
C PHE A 26 4.98 -9.62 3.65
N ILE A 27 3.99 -9.62 4.54
CA ILE A 27 4.09 -9.01 5.87
C ILE A 27 5.16 -9.68 6.71
N ASP A 28 5.24 -11.01 6.69
CA ASP A 28 6.17 -11.81 7.48
C ASP A 28 7.59 -11.89 6.85
N THR A 29 8.05 -10.81 6.23
CA THR A 29 9.41 -10.64 5.71
C THR A 29 10.19 -9.57 6.47
N PRO A 30 11.53 -9.64 6.56
CA PRO A 30 12.34 -8.59 7.16
C PRO A 30 12.11 -7.21 6.53
N GLN A 31 11.93 -7.17 5.21
CA GLN A 31 11.75 -5.95 4.41
C GLN A 31 10.44 -5.23 4.79
N PHE A 32 9.37 -5.97 5.08
CA PHE A 32 8.11 -5.41 5.54
C PHE A 32 8.10 -5.13 7.05
N GLN A 33 8.58 -6.07 7.88
CA GLN A 33 8.65 -5.91 9.33
C GLN A 33 9.50 -4.71 9.76
N ARG A 34 10.47 -4.30 8.92
CA ARG A 34 11.23 -3.04 9.05
C ARG A 34 10.33 -1.83 9.30
N LEU A 35 9.15 -1.77 8.69
CA LEU A 35 8.24 -0.63 8.81
C LEU A 35 7.76 -0.40 10.26
N ARG A 36 7.88 -1.38 11.15
CA ARG A 36 7.59 -1.23 12.60
C ARG A 36 8.52 -0.25 13.30
N TYR A 37 9.67 0.04 12.69
CA TYR A 37 10.72 0.89 13.27
C TYR A 37 10.76 2.29 12.63
N ILE A 38 9.80 2.62 11.77
CA ILE A 38 9.73 3.90 11.06
C ILE A 38 8.46 4.62 11.46
N LYS A 39 8.60 5.66 12.28
CA LYS A 39 7.50 6.51 12.74
C LYS A 39 6.78 7.16 11.56
N GLN A 40 5.45 7.05 11.52
CA GLN A 40 4.62 7.63 10.46
C GLN A 40 4.90 9.13 10.33
N LEU A 41 4.80 9.86 11.45
CA LEU A 41 4.95 11.31 11.50
C LEU A 41 6.35 11.77 11.93
N GLY A 42 7.32 10.86 11.96
CA GLY A 42 8.73 11.18 12.25
C GLY A 42 8.92 12.03 13.52
N GLY A 43 9.36 13.27 13.34
CA GLY A 43 9.64 14.20 14.43
C GLY A 43 8.41 14.68 15.21
N VAL A 44 7.20 14.56 14.66
CA VAL A 44 5.95 14.98 15.33
C VAL A 44 5.72 14.20 16.63
N TYR A 45 6.23 12.96 16.71
CA TYR A 45 6.18 12.16 17.94
C TYR A 45 6.80 12.85 19.16
N TYR A 46 7.81 13.72 18.96
CA TYR A 46 8.44 14.48 20.05
C TYR A 46 7.58 15.65 20.55
N VAL A 47 6.49 15.99 19.84
CA VAL A 47 5.54 17.05 20.21
C VAL A 47 4.20 16.44 20.62
N PHE A 48 3.74 15.41 19.90
CA PHE A 48 2.52 14.68 20.17
C PHE A 48 2.88 13.25 20.64
N PRO A 49 2.87 12.98 21.96
CA PRO A 49 3.30 11.68 22.48
C PRO A 49 2.40 10.52 22.03
N GLY A 50 1.15 10.80 21.60
CA GLY A 50 0.24 9.82 21.02
C GLY A 50 0.58 9.41 19.58
N ALA A 51 1.36 10.20 18.84
CA ALA A 51 1.82 9.91 17.48
C ALA A 51 2.94 8.84 17.45
N SER A 52 2.75 7.75 18.18
CA SER A 52 3.71 6.66 18.35
C SER A 52 3.68 5.64 17.21
N HIS A 53 2.67 5.72 16.34
CA HIS A 53 2.44 4.79 15.24
C HIS A 53 3.52 4.87 14.16
N ASN A 54 3.65 3.75 13.46
CA ASN A 54 4.66 3.50 12.45
C ASN A 54 4.01 3.20 11.10
N ARG A 55 4.84 3.20 10.06
CA ARG A 55 4.43 2.89 8.69
C ARG A 55 3.83 1.48 8.55
N PHE A 56 4.18 0.55 9.44
CA PHE A 56 3.71 -0.85 9.39
C PHE A 56 2.19 -0.98 9.46
N GLU A 57 1.56 -0.45 10.51
CA GLU A 57 0.11 -0.53 10.71
C GLU A 57 -0.65 0.30 9.66
N HIS A 58 -0.07 1.42 9.22
CA HIS A 58 -0.59 2.22 8.11
C HIS A 58 -0.60 1.42 6.80
N SER A 59 0.51 0.77 6.43
CA SER A 59 0.59 -0.06 5.22
C SER A 59 -0.43 -1.21 5.22
N ILE A 60 -0.68 -1.84 6.38
CA ILE A 60 -1.75 -2.85 6.50
C ILE A 60 -3.12 -2.22 6.24
N GLY A 61 -3.42 -1.06 6.84
CA GLY A 61 -4.67 -0.34 6.63
C GLY A 61 -4.89 0.10 5.19
N VAL A 62 -3.85 0.57 4.50
CA VAL A 62 -3.92 0.93 3.08
C VAL A 62 -4.18 -0.31 2.21
N GLY A 63 -3.51 -1.43 2.47
CA GLY A 63 -3.79 -2.70 1.79
C GLY A 63 -5.24 -3.16 1.98
N TYR A 64 -5.80 -2.98 3.18
CA TYR A 64 -7.21 -3.27 3.47
C TYR A 64 -8.17 -2.36 2.70
N LEU A 65 -8.00 -1.03 2.79
CA LEU A 65 -8.87 -0.07 2.10
C LEU A 65 -8.78 -0.20 0.57
N ALA A 66 -7.60 -0.49 0.04
CA ALA A 66 -7.38 -0.80 -1.37
C ALA A 66 -8.26 -1.99 -1.79
N GLY A 67 -8.31 -3.04 -0.97
CA GLY A 67 -9.17 -4.19 -1.11
C GLY A 67 -10.67 -3.86 -1.10
N GLN A 68 -11.11 -3.13 -0.07
CA GLN A 68 -12.51 -2.70 0.07
C GLN A 68 -12.97 -1.90 -1.15
N MET A 69 -12.13 -0.98 -1.64
CA MET A 69 -12.44 -0.15 -2.80
C MET A 69 -12.58 -0.99 -4.08
N VAL A 70 -11.61 -1.85 -4.39
CA VAL A 70 -11.63 -2.65 -5.63
C VAL A 70 -12.73 -3.71 -5.62
N GLU A 71 -13.03 -4.32 -4.48
CA GLU A 71 -14.14 -5.28 -4.34
C GLU A 71 -15.51 -4.61 -4.46
N SER A 72 -15.67 -3.40 -3.91
CA SER A 72 -16.88 -2.59 -4.11
C SER A 72 -17.09 -2.26 -5.59
N LEU A 73 -16.03 -1.91 -6.33
CA LEU A 73 -16.12 -1.69 -7.77
C LEU A 73 -16.48 -2.97 -8.53
N LYS A 74 -15.81 -4.09 -8.22
CA LYS A 74 -16.06 -5.41 -8.82
C LYS A 74 -17.50 -5.86 -8.67
N SER A 75 -18.07 -5.71 -7.46
CA SER A 75 -19.44 -6.14 -7.15
C SER A 75 -20.50 -5.22 -7.77
N LYS A 76 -20.28 -3.90 -7.77
CA LYS A 76 -21.26 -2.92 -8.25
C LYS A 76 -21.24 -2.77 -9.77
N GLN A 77 -20.12 -3.05 -10.42
CA GLN A 77 -19.93 -2.85 -11.86
C GLN A 77 -19.25 -4.06 -12.51
N PRO A 78 -19.94 -5.20 -12.65
CA PRO A 78 -19.38 -6.41 -13.25
C PRO A 78 -18.85 -6.21 -14.69
N GLU A 79 -19.38 -5.22 -15.41
CA GLU A 79 -18.93 -4.84 -16.75
C GLU A 79 -17.49 -4.31 -16.80
N LEU A 80 -16.91 -3.91 -15.66
CA LEU A 80 -15.48 -3.55 -15.54
C LEU A 80 -14.55 -4.77 -15.57
N GLN A 81 -15.11 -5.99 -15.53
CA GLN A 81 -14.40 -7.26 -15.64
C GLN A 81 -13.24 -7.42 -14.66
N ILE A 82 -13.33 -6.85 -13.46
CA ILE A 82 -12.29 -6.94 -12.41
C ILE A 82 -12.19 -8.39 -11.93
N ASP A 83 -11.05 -9.03 -12.17
CA ASP A 83 -10.82 -10.42 -11.78
C ASP A 83 -10.18 -10.50 -10.37
N ASP A 84 -9.94 -11.72 -9.86
CA ASP A 84 -9.34 -11.90 -8.54
C ASP A 84 -7.86 -11.50 -8.50
N LYS A 85 -7.17 -11.55 -9.64
CA LYS A 85 -5.76 -11.10 -9.74
C LYS A 85 -5.67 -9.59 -9.61
N ASP A 86 -6.56 -8.85 -10.27
CA ASP A 86 -6.69 -7.40 -10.15
C ASP A 86 -6.87 -7.00 -8.68
N VAL A 87 -7.79 -7.66 -7.98
CA VAL A 87 -8.05 -7.41 -6.55
C VAL A 87 -6.78 -7.64 -5.72
N LEU A 88 -6.13 -8.79 -5.89
CA LEU A 88 -4.94 -9.14 -5.12
C LEU A 88 -3.75 -8.21 -5.43
N CYS A 89 -3.57 -7.81 -6.69
CA CYS A 89 -2.55 -6.85 -7.11
C CYS A 89 -2.80 -5.47 -6.48
N VAL A 90 -4.03 -4.98 -6.46
CA VAL A 90 -4.36 -3.68 -5.84
C VAL A 90 -4.13 -3.73 -4.33
N LYS A 91 -4.52 -4.83 -3.66
CA LYS A 91 -4.22 -5.05 -2.24
C LYS A 91 -2.72 -5.08 -1.94
N LEU A 92 -1.93 -5.83 -2.72
CA LEU A 92 -0.48 -5.92 -2.56
C LEU A 92 0.22 -4.59 -2.83
N ALA A 93 -0.25 -3.82 -3.82
CA ALA A 93 0.25 -2.48 -4.08
C ALA A 93 -0.02 -1.53 -2.90
N GLY A 94 -1.25 -1.53 -2.37
CA GLY A 94 -1.58 -0.76 -1.17
C GLY A 94 -0.74 -1.15 0.04
N LEU A 95 -0.54 -2.46 0.25
CA LEU A 95 0.31 -2.99 1.30
C LEU A 95 1.77 -2.53 1.15
N CYS A 96 2.31 -2.53 -0.07
CA CYS A 96 3.75 -2.32 -0.30
C CYS A 96 4.14 -0.88 -0.68
N HIS A 97 3.19 0.05 -0.78
CA HIS A 97 3.44 1.39 -1.31
C HIS A 97 4.50 2.19 -0.51
N ASP A 98 4.65 1.87 0.77
CA ASP A 98 5.49 2.58 1.74
C ASP A 98 6.79 1.88 2.13
N LEU A 99 7.10 0.72 1.50
CA LEU A 99 8.32 -0.05 1.79
C LEU A 99 9.61 0.76 1.70
N GLY A 100 9.64 1.77 0.83
CA GLY A 100 10.78 2.62 0.52
C GLY A 100 11.04 3.74 1.52
N HIS A 101 10.14 4.02 2.47
CA HIS A 101 10.36 5.10 3.43
C HIS A 101 11.63 4.89 4.26
N GLY A 102 12.40 5.96 4.47
CA GLY A 102 13.59 5.97 5.34
C GLY A 102 13.28 6.37 6.79
N PRO A 103 14.31 6.48 7.66
CA PRO A 103 14.16 6.93 9.03
C PRO A 103 13.45 8.28 9.15
N PHE A 104 12.42 8.38 10.00
CA PHE A 104 11.57 9.57 10.12
C PHE A 104 10.75 9.92 8.84
N SER A 105 10.43 8.92 8.02
CA SER A 105 9.50 9.02 6.89
C SER A 105 9.89 10.13 5.90
N HIS A 106 9.04 11.14 5.70
CA HIS A 106 9.30 12.23 4.74
C HIS A 106 10.50 13.11 5.13
N LEU A 107 10.94 13.13 6.40
CA LEU A 107 12.14 13.87 6.79
C LEU A 107 13.38 13.30 6.10
N PHE A 108 13.49 11.97 5.99
CA PHE A 108 14.62 11.33 5.32
C PHE A 108 14.78 11.82 3.88
N GLN A 109 13.68 11.78 3.11
CA GLN A 109 13.67 12.21 1.72
C GLN A 109 14.12 13.67 1.57
N LYS A 110 13.64 14.56 2.44
CA LYS A 110 14.05 15.97 2.45
C LYS A 110 15.54 16.10 2.72
N VAL A 111 16.06 15.42 3.73
CA VAL A 111 17.49 15.46 4.07
C VAL A 111 18.36 14.91 2.94
N VAL A 112 17.98 13.78 2.33
CA VAL A 112 18.72 13.21 1.18
C VAL A 112 18.75 14.19 0.03
N LYS A 113 17.61 14.80 -0.31
CA LYS A 113 17.52 15.78 -1.39
C LYS A 113 18.36 17.04 -1.12
N GLU A 114 18.32 17.56 0.10
CA GLU A 114 18.97 18.82 0.45
C GLU A 114 20.47 18.67 0.74
N VAL A 115 20.91 17.52 1.26
CA VAL A 115 22.30 17.31 1.72
C VAL A 115 23.11 16.46 0.76
N VAL A 116 22.50 15.44 0.15
CA VAL A 116 23.17 14.51 -0.77
C VAL A 116 22.94 14.91 -2.23
N GLU A 117 22.01 15.84 -2.49
CA GLU A 117 21.64 16.30 -3.84
C GLU A 117 21.15 15.16 -4.76
N ASP A 118 20.48 14.15 -4.17
CA ASP A 118 19.90 13.01 -4.89
C ASP A 118 18.36 13.17 -4.99
N ASP A 119 17.78 12.86 -6.16
CA ASP A 119 16.33 12.90 -6.41
C ASP A 119 15.63 11.62 -5.90
N TRP A 120 16.02 11.23 -4.70
CA TRP A 120 15.48 10.07 -4.02
C TRP A 120 13.98 10.27 -3.74
N SER A 121 13.16 9.30 -4.13
CA SER A 121 11.74 9.24 -3.79
C SER A 121 11.42 7.93 -3.09
N HIS A 122 10.56 7.99 -2.08
CA HIS A 122 10.14 6.80 -1.35
C HIS A 122 9.39 5.84 -2.28
N GLU A 123 8.65 6.34 -3.28
CA GLU A 123 7.93 5.49 -4.24
C GLU A 123 8.87 4.61 -5.08
N GLU A 124 9.96 5.17 -5.63
CA GLU A 124 10.93 4.36 -6.39
C GLU A 124 11.70 3.40 -5.49
N GLN A 125 11.97 3.79 -4.25
CA GLN A 125 12.58 2.86 -3.30
C GLN A 125 11.61 1.78 -2.84
N SER A 126 10.31 2.04 -2.76
CA SER A 126 9.29 1.02 -2.44
C SER A 126 9.29 -0.07 -3.51
N ILE A 127 9.43 0.32 -4.78
CA ILE A 127 9.55 -0.61 -5.90
C ILE A 127 10.83 -1.45 -5.80
N LYS A 128 11.98 -0.83 -5.53
CA LYS A 128 13.24 -1.56 -5.36
C LYS A 128 13.20 -2.49 -4.14
N MET A 129 12.58 -2.04 -3.05
CA MET A 129 12.41 -2.85 -1.84
C MET A 129 11.44 -4.01 -2.06
N PHE A 130 10.38 -3.81 -2.86
CA PHE A 130 9.46 -4.85 -3.29
C PHE A 130 10.16 -5.94 -4.10
N ASP A 131 10.98 -5.55 -5.09
CA ASP A 131 11.79 -6.49 -5.87
C ASP A 131 12.76 -7.28 -4.99
N HIS A 132 13.44 -6.58 -4.06
CA HIS A 132 14.34 -7.22 -3.10
C HIS A 132 13.60 -8.18 -2.15
N LEU A 133 12.43 -7.78 -1.64
CA LEU A 133 11.58 -8.60 -0.78
C LEU A 133 11.18 -9.90 -1.48
N ILE A 134 10.73 -9.82 -2.74
CA ILE A 134 10.36 -11.02 -3.50
C ILE A 134 11.56 -11.95 -3.70
N ALA A 135 12.70 -11.40 -4.12
CA ALA A 135 13.89 -12.18 -4.44
C ALA A 135 14.49 -12.87 -3.20
N ASP A 136 14.67 -12.12 -2.11
CA ASP A 136 15.34 -12.59 -0.90
C ASP A 136 14.50 -13.65 -0.16
N ASN A 137 13.18 -13.52 -0.20
CA ASN A 137 12.25 -14.43 0.47
C ASN A 137 11.64 -15.49 -0.46
N LYS A 138 12.09 -15.58 -1.72
CA LYS A 138 11.62 -16.54 -2.74
C LYS A 138 10.09 -16.52 -2.91
N LEU A 139 9.48 -15.34 -2.87
CA LEU A 139 8.01 -15.22 -2.95
C LEU A 139 7.46 -15.43 -4.37
N LYS A 140 8.32 -15.55 -5.38
CA LYS A 140 7.91 -15.77 -6.77
C LYS A 140 7.04 -17.02 -6.92
N GLU A 141 7.45 -18.14 -6.32
CA GLU A 141 6.67 -19.39 -6.32
C GLU A 141 5.29 -19.19 -5.67
N HIS A 142 5.22 -18.46 -4.56
CA HIS A 142 3.95 -18.17 -3.89
C HIS A 142 3.06 -17.20 -4.68
N MET A 143 3.64 -16.28 -5.46
CA MET A 143 2.88 -15.44 -6.38
C MET A 143 2.29 -16.28 -7.51
N GLU A 144 3.06 -17.20 -8.07
CA GLU A 144 2.63 -18.14 -9.13
C GLU A 144 1.54 -19.10 -8.65
N ASP A 145 1.65 -19.63 -7.42
CA ASP A 145 0.60 -20.43 -6.75
C ASP A 145 -0.74 -19.67 -6.66
N ASN A 146 -0.68 -18.34 -6.61
CA ASN A 146 -1.83 -17.44 -6.60
C ASN A 146 -2.13 -16.85 -7.99
N HIS A 147 -1.60 -17.46 -9.04
CA HIS A 147 -1.79 -17.13 -10.45
C HIS A 147 -1.28 -15.72 -10.84
N LEU A 148 -0.40 -15.12 -10.05
CA LEU A 148 0.22 -13.83 -10.37
C LEU A 148 1.51 -14.02 -11.17
N GLY A 149 1.55 -13.45 -12.36
CA GLY A 149 2.69 -13.52 -13.29
C GLY A 149 3.54 -12.25 -13.33
N GLU A 150 4.40 -12.15 -14.34
CA GLU A 150 5.24 -10.95 -14.56
C GLU A 150 4.43 -9.68 -14.84
N GLU A 151 3.31 -9.80 -15.55
CA GLU A 151 2.41 -8.66 -15.83
C GLU A 151 1.79 -8.11 -14.53
N ASP A 152 1.44 -9.00 -13.60
CA ASP A 152 0.90 -8.63 -12.29
C ASP A 152 1.95 -7.94 -11.42
N GLU A 153 3.19 -8.40 -11.47
CA GLU A 153 4.32 -7.75 -10.79
C GLU A 153 4.59 -6.33 -11.34
N LYS A 154 4.55 -6.17 -12.68
CA LYS A 154 4.62 -4.84 -13.32
C LYS A 154 3.46 -3.95 -12.89
N PHE A 155 2.26 -4.53 -12.80
CA PHE A 155 1.06 -3.80 -12.41
C PHE A 155 1.14 -3.31 -10.96
N ILE A 156 1.56 -4.16 -10.02
CA ILE A 156 1.78 -3.77 -8.61
C ILE A 156 2.78 -2.60 -8.53
N LYS A 157 3.91 -2.70 -9.21
CA LYS A 157 4.92 -1.62 -9.24
C LYS A 157 4.37 -0.33 -9.86
N ALA A 158 3.55 -0.43 -10.90
CA ALA A 158 2.93 0.72 -11.54
C ALA A 158 1.85 1.38 -10.67
N LEU A 159 1.13 0.61 -9.85
CA LEU A 159 0.18 1.13 -8.86
C LEU A 159 0.91 1.88 -7.73
N ILE A 160 2.03 1.35 -7.23
CA ILE A 160 2.87 2.03 -6.22
C ILE A 160 3.40 3.35 -6.75
N ARG A 161 3.93 3.36 -7.98
CA ARG A 161 4.43 4.57 -8.63
C ARG A 161 3.30 5.58 -8.90
N GLY A 162 2.11 5.09 -9.22
CA GLY A 162 0.98 5.85 -9.71
C GLY A 162 1.12 6.23 -11.19
N LEU A 163 0.01 6.21 -11.91
CA LEU A 163 -0.01 6.54 -13.34
C LEU A 163 -0.12 8.06 -13.56
N LYS A 164 0.91 8.65 -14.17
CA LYS A 164 0.96 10.10 -14.44
C LYS A 164 -0.25 10.58 -15.25
N THR A 165 -0.73 11.79 -14.94
CA THR A 165 -1.83 12.45 -15.66
C THR A 165 -1.55 12.51 -17.16
N GLY A 166 -2.53 12.12 -17.98
CA GLY A 166 -2.42 12.08 -19.44
C GLY A 166 -1.66 10.88 -20.02
N LYS A 167 -0.97 10.06 -19.21
CA LYS A 167 -0.28 8.86 -19.68
C LYS A 167 -1.28 7.73 -19.94
N VAL A 168 -1.18 7.04 -21.07
CA VAL A 168 -2.02 5.86 -21.39
C VAL A 168 -1.48 4.62 -20.69
N ALA A 169 -2.36 3.81 -20.10
CA ALA A 169 -1.98 2.53 -19.53
C ALA A 169 -1.81 1.48 -20.64
N THR A 170 -0.72 0.73 -20.58
CA THR A 170 -0.35 -0.30 -21.56
C THR A 170 0.10 -1.54 -20.83
N VAL A 171 -0.24 -2.72 -21.35
CA VAL A 171 0.16 -4.00 -20.75
C VAL A 171 1.69 -4.11 -20.64
N GLU A 172 2.41 -3.69 -21.67
CA GLU A 172 3.87 -3.79 -21.72
C GLU A 172 4.57 -3.05 -20.59
N GLU A 173 4.18 -1.80 -20.33
CA GLU A 173 4.80 -0.94 -19.32
C GLU A 173 4.17 -1.07 -17.93
N HIS A 174 2.86 -1.33 -17.87
CA HIS A 174 2.07 -1.20 -16.64
C HIS A 174 1.34 -2.48 -16.23
N GLY A 175 1.44 -3.56 -17.00
CA GLY A 175 0.77 -4.84 -16.72
C GLY A 175 -0.74 -4.86 -16.95
N ARG A 176 -1.36 -3.70 -17.20
CA ARG A 176 -2.78 -3.53 -17.54
C ARG A 176 -2.96 -2.45 -18.61
N ASP A 177 -3.95 -2.63 -19.47
CA ASP A 177 -4.27 -1.67 -20.52
C ASP A 177 -5.21 -0.54 -20.04
N GLN A 178 -5.55 0.34 -20.97
CA GLN A 178 -6.39 1.50 -20.74
C GLN A 178 -7.81 1.17 -20.24
N SER A 179 -8.36 -0.01 -20.56
CA SER A 179 -9.68 -0.41 -20.05
C SER A 179 -9.70 -0.56 -18.53
N LYS A 180 -8.54 -0.86 -17.93
CA LYS A 180 -8.33 -1.03 -16.48
C LYS A 180 -7.70 0.19 -15.80
N ARG A 181 -7.61 1.33 -16.50
CA ARG A 181 -6.97 2.56 -16.01
C ARG A 181 -7.47 2.98 -14.61
N PHE A 182 -8.75 2.80 -14.33
CA PHE A 182 -9.35 3.24 -13.06
C PHE A 182 -8.71 2.58 -11.83
N LEU A 183 -8.09 1.40 -11.97
CA LEU A 183 -7.38 0.75 -10.86
C LEU A 183 -6.15 1.54 -10.39
N PHE A 184 -5.52 2.31 -11.29
CA PHE A 184 -4.38 3.19 -10.96
C PHE A 184 -4.77 4.42 -10.14
N GLU A 185 -6.07 4.67 -9.95
CA GLU A 185 -6.60 5.77 -9.13
C GLU A 185 -6.89 5.33 -7.67
N ILE A 186 -6.64 4.06 -7.32
CA ILE A 186 -6.95 3.52 -5.97
C ILE A 186 -5.84 3.78 -4.95
N VAL A 187 -4.61 3.34 -5.25
CA VAL A 187 -3.49 3.34 -4.27
C VAL A 187 -2.72 4.66 -4.28
N ALA A 188 -2.29 5.13 -5.45
CA ALA A 188 -1.52 6.36 -5.60
C ALA A 188 -2.07 7.18 -6.78
N ASN A 189 -3.04 8.04 -6.51
CA ASN A 189 -3.77 8.75 -7.55
C ASN A 189 -3.05 10.02 -7.96
N LYS A 190 -2.24 9.94 -9.02
CA LYS A 190 -1.50 11.10 -9.55
C LYS A 190 -2.37 12.10 -10.35
N ARG A 191 -3.67 11.84 -10.51
CA ARG A 191 -4.59 12.71 -11.25
C ARG A 191 -5.17 13.82 -10.38
N ASN A 192 -5.64 13.47 -9.18
CA ASN A 192 -6.32 14.40 -8.27
C ASN A 192 -5.99 14.15 -6.80
N GLU A 193 -5.07 13.23 -6.51
CA GLU A 193 -4.60 12.89 -5.17
C GLU A 193 -5.68 12.33 -4.25
N ILE A 194 -6.82 11.86 -4.75
CA ILE A 194 -7.82 11.15 -3.94
C ILE A 194 -7.55 9.64 -4.04
N ASP A 195 -7.00 9.05 -2.98
CA ASP A 195 -6.59 7.65 -2.91
C ASP A 195 -6.73 7.09 -1.48
N VAL A 196 -6.67 5.76 -1.36
CA VAL A 196 -6.88 5.06 -0.08
C VAL A 196 -5.75 5.25 0.93
N ASP A 197 -4.56 5.64 0.47
CA ASP A 197 -3.44 6.04 1.33
C ASP A 197 -3.88 7.20 2.25
N LYS A 198 -4.48 8.24 1.66
CA LYS A 198 -5.01 9.39 2.41
C LYS A 198 -6.14 9.01 3.36
N PHE A 199 -7.01 8.10 2.95
CA PHE A 199 -8.11 7.67 3.80
C PHE A 199 -7.62 6.96 5.06
N ASP A 200 -6.60 6.11 4.95
CA ASP A 200 -5.98 5.50 6.12
C ASP A 200 -5.27 6.53 6.99
N TYR A 201 -4.33 7.30 6.44
CA TYR A 201 -3.52 8.16 7.29
C TYR A 201 -4.35 9.28 7.92
N PHE A 202 -5.40 9.81 7.26
CA PHE A 202 -6.29 10.77 7.91
C PHE A 202 -6.97 10.15 9.14
N ALA A 203 -7.53 8.95 9.02
CA ALA A 203 -8.17 8.28 10.14
C ALA A 203 -7.19 7.90 11.25
N ARG A 204 -6.04 7.35 10.87
CA ARG A 204 -5.01 6.88 11.79
C ARG A 204 -4.29 8.02 12.49
N ASP A 205 -3.89 9.05 11.76
CA ASP A 205 -3.20 10.21 12.35
C ASP A 205 -4.15 10.94 13.30
N CYS A 206 -5.41 11.17 12.91
CA CYS A 206 -6.42 11.75 13.79
C CYS A 206 -6.59 10.94 15.08
N HIS A 207 -6.71 9.61 14.98
CA HIS A 207 -6.81 8.72 16.13
C HIS A 207 -5.62 8.89 17.10
N HIS A 208 -4.39 8.88 16.58
CA HIS A 208 -3.17 8.96 17.39
C HIS A 208 -2.85 10.38 17.90
N LEU A 209 -3.28 11.42 17.17
CA LEU A 209 -3.10 12.82 17.56
C LEU A 209 -4.19 13.32 18.52
N GLY A 210 -5.27 12.55 18.73
CA GLY A 210 -6.41 12.97 19.53
C GLY A 210 -7.23 14.08 18.86
N ILE A 211 -7.26 14.07 17.53
CA ILE A 211 -8.01 15.04 16.71
C ILE A 211 -9.23 14.30 16.13
N PRO A 212 -10.46 14.83 16.25
CA PRO A 212 -11.63 14.19 15.67
C PRO A 212 -11.53 14.06 14.15
N ASN A 213 -11.94 12.92 13.60
CA ASN A 213 -12.10 12.70 12.17
C ASN A 213 -13.57 12.38 11.85
N SER A 214 -14.14 13.07 10.86
CA SER A 214 -15.51 12.82 10.39
C SER A 214 -15.65 11.56 9.54
N LEU A 215 -14.54 10.96 9.08
CA LEU A 215 -14.57 9.71 8.28
C LEU A 215 -14.80 8.46 9.14
N THR A 216 -14.57 8.54 10.45
CA THR A 216 -14.72 7.42 11.40
C THR A 216 -15.87 7.62 12.38
N SER A 217 -16.53 8.79 12.37
CA SER A 217 -17.64 9.11 13.26
C SER A 217 -18.95 8.53 12.73
N GLY A 218 -19.07 7.20 12.81
CA GLY A 218 -20.31 6.46 12.61
C GLY A 218 -21.08 6.18 13.90
N ASP A 219 -20.44 6.27 15.08
CA ASP A 219 -21.08 5.95 16.36
C ASP A 219 -20.60 6.88 17.50
N THR A 220 -21.47 7.80 17.89
CA THR A 220 -21.65 8.29 19.27
C THR A 220 -23.13 8.47 19.55
#